data_AF-A0AB74UBV0-F1
#
_entry.id   AF-A0AB74UBV0-F1
#
_cell.length_a   1.000
_cell.length_b   1.000
_cell.length_c   1.000
_cell.angle_alpha   90.00
_cell.angle_beta   90.00
_cell.angle_gamma   90.00
#
_symmetry.space_group_name_H-M   'P 1'
#
loop_
_entity.id
_entity.type
_entity.pdbx_description
1 polymer ?
#
loop_
_entity_poly.entity_id
_entity_poly.type
_entity_poly.pdbx_seq_one_letter_code
_entity_poly.pdbx_strand_id
1 'polypeptide(L)'
;MSPRPWYARSRASAGTFPNTYRRAWSTHSAGASRLTAPERREESHMALMITDECINCDVCEPECPNDAISPGEEIYVIDPARCTECVGHFDEPQCQQVCPVDCIPLDPERPETREQLMEKYEIITAA
;
A
#
# COMPACT_ATOMS: atom_id res chain seq x y z
N MET A 1 -10.09 -10.69 34.34
CA MET A 1 -11.37 -11.42 34.50
C MET A 1 -12.45 -10.41 34.87
N SER A 2 -13.64 -10.52 34.25
CA SER A 2 -14.89 -9.82 34.58
C SER A 2 -15.13 -8.41 33.99
N PRO A 3 -16.40 -8.05 33.67
CA PRO A 3 -16.91 -8.12 32.29
C PRO A 3 -17.64 -6.83 31.84
N ARG A 4 -18.00 -6.76 30.55
CA ARG A 4 -18.91 -5.75 29.98
C ARG A 4 -20.38 -6.08 30.31
N PRO A 5 -21.21 -5.06 30.61
CA PRO A 5 -22.64 -5.07 30.28
C PRO A 5 -22.97 -3.83 29.43
N TRP A 6 -23.29 -3.93 28.14
CA TRP A 6 -24.63 -4.19 27.59
C TRP A 6 -25.81 -3.66 28.43
N TYR A 7 -26.55 -2.73 27.80
CA TYR A 7 -27.91 -2.25 28.09
C TYR A 7 -28.14 -1.21 29.20
N ALA A 8 -28.40 0.03 28.79
CA ALA A 8 -29.67 0.70 29.11
C ALA A 8 -29.95 1.85 28.13
N ARG A 9 -30.95 1.62 27.28
CA ARG A 9 -31.56 2.59 26.38
C ARG A 9 -32.52 3.45 27.20
N SER A 10 -32.26 4.75 27.33
CA SER A 10 -33.26 5.70 27.82
C SER A 10 -33.51 6.77 26.78
N ARG A 11 -34.69 6.68 26.15
CA ARG A 11 -35.28 7.73 25.33
C ARG A 11 -35.60 8.90 26.25
N ALA A 12 -35.12 10.09 25.92
CA ALA A 12 -35.72 11.35 26.35
C ALA A 12 -35.59 12.31 25.16
N SER A 13 -36.67 12.48 24.40
CA SER A 13 -37.64 13.57 24.55
C SER A 13 -37.24 14.73 23.63
N ALA A 14 -38.03 14.90 22.57
CA ALA A 14 -37.94 16.00 21.62
C ALA A 14 -38.09 17.33 22.36
N GLY A 15 -36.95 17.96 22.65
CA GLY A 15 -36.87 19.33 23.14
C GLY A 15 -36.69 20.28 21.96
N THR A 16 -37.69 21.13 21.77
CA THR A 16 -37.77 22.27 20.86
C THR A 16 -36.46 23.05 20.75
N PHE A 17 -35.76 22.94 19.61
CA PHE A 17 -34.61 23.78 19.29
C PHE A 17 -35.07 25.20 18.90
N PRO A 18 -34.42 26.26 19.42
CA PRO A 18 -34.72 27.65 19.08
C PRO A 18 -34.56 27.96 17.58
N ASN A 19 -35.48 28.77 17.05
CA ASN A 19 -35.68 29.14 15.65
C ASN A 19 -34.64 30.15 15.11
N THR A 20 -33.36 29.97 15.43
CA THR A 20 -32.25 30.77 14.88
C THR A 20 -31.37 29.99 13.91
N TYR A 21 -31.61 28.69 13.73
CA TYR A 21 -30.85 27.83 12.83
C TYR A 21 -31.68 27.33 11.63
N ARG A 22 -32.54 28.18 11.08
CA ARG A 22 -33.45 27.81 9.97
C ARG A 22 -33.48 28.82 8.84
N ARG A 23 -32.33 29.35 8.40
CA ARG A 23 -32.20 30.01 7.09
C ARG A 23 -30.78 29.85 6.52
N ALA A 24 -30.51 28.71 5.90
CA ALA A 24 -29.40 28.56 4.94
C ALA A 24 -29.74 27.54 3.85
N TRP A 25 -31.01 27.48 3.42
CA TRP A 25 -31.44 26.68 2.29
C TRP A 25 -32.34 27.54 1.41
N SER A 26 -31.74 28.31 0.50
CA SER A 26 -32.30 28.64 -0.82
C SER A 26 -31.29 29.42 -1.66
N THR A 27 -30.77 28.73 -2.68
CA THR A 27 -30.41 29.22 -4.01
C THR A 27 -29.44 30.41 -4.11
N HIS A 28 -28.22 30.17 -4.61
CA HIS A 28 -27.73 30.71 -5.88
C HIS A 28 -26.49 29.94 -6.32
N SER A 29 -26.55 29.48 -7.57
CA SER A 29 -25.48 28.85 -8.33
C SER A 29 -24.36 29.85 -8.65
N ALA A 30 -23.10 29.45 -8.46
CA ALA A 30 -21.93 29.73 -9.31
C ALA A 30 -20.65 29.64 -8.47
N GLY A 31 -19.71 28.80 -8.90
CA GLY A 31 -18.31 28.89 -8.45
C GLY A 31 -17.85 27.83 -7.45
N ALA A 32 -18.10 26.55 -7.73
CA ALA A 32 -17.20 25.50 -7.27
C ALA A 32 -15.86 25.69 -7.99
N SER A 33 -15.01 26.58 -7.46
CA SER A 33 -13.67 26.83 -7.99
C SER A 33 -12.81 25.60 -7.67
N ARG A 34 -12.76 24.70 -8.65
CA ARG A 34 -11.84 23.58 -8.74
C ARG A 34 -10.42 24.13 -8.79
N LEU A 35 -9.76 24.22 -7.64
CA LEU A 35 -8.31 24.28 -7.58
C LEU A 35 -7.84 22.90 -7.09
N THR A 36 -7.75 22.02 -8.09
CA THR A 36 -6.73 21.00 -8.28
C THR A 36 -5.90 20.67 -7.04
N ALA A 37 -6.21 19.54 -6.40
CA ALA A 37 -5.14 18.78 -5.76
C ALA A 37 -4.02 18.64 -6.80
N PRO A 38 -2.77 19.04 -6.50
CA PRO A 38 -1.67 18.66 -7.36
C PRO A 38 -1.63 17.13 -7.29
N GLU A 39 -2.01 16.53 -8.41
CA GLU A 39 -1.62 15.20 -8.88
C GLU A 39 -1.31 14.21 -7.75
N ARG A 40 -2.26 13.30 -7.49
CA ARG A 40 -1.88 11.92 -7.20
C ARG A 40 -0.90 11.52 -8.30
N ARG A 41 0.39 11.65 -8.02
CA ARG A 41 1.40 10.96 -8.82
C ARG A 41 1.16 9.50 -8.48
N GLU A 42 0.45 8.89 -9.39
CA GLU A 42 0.60 7.51 -9.80
C GLU A 42 2.09 7.18 -9.77
N GLU A 43 2.59 6.86 -8.58
CA GLU A 43 3.94 6.34 -8.35
C GLU A 43 3.94 4.92 -8.90
N SER A 44 4.04 4.82 -10.22
CA SER A 44 4.58 3.64 -10.88
C SER A 44 6.05 3.58 -10.47
N HIS A 45 6.35 2.91 -9.37
CA HIS A 45 7.72 2.68 -8.90
C HIS A 45 7.84 1.22 -8.60
N MET A 46 8.20 0.35 -9.54
CA MET A 46 8.48 -1.00 -9.09
C MET A 46 9.33 -1.84 -10.05
N ALA A 47 10.58 -2.06 -9.70
CA ALA A 47 11.02 -3.30 -9.07
C ALA A 47 11.34 -2.96 -7.59
N LEU A 48 11.44 -3.93 -6.69
CA LEU A 48 11.94 -3.66 -5.32
C LEU A 48 13.47 -3.66 -5.28
N MET A 49 14.04 -2.95 -4.31
CA MET A 49 15.48 -3.01 -3.99
C MET A 49 15.69 -3.24 -2.49
N ILE A 50 16.87 -3.77 -2.13
CA ILE A 50 17.28 -3.94 -0.73
C ILE A 50 18.33 -2.85 -0.43
N THR A 51 18.13 -2.10 0.66
CA THR A 51 19.06 -1.04 1.08
C THR A 51 20.20 -1.58 1.94
N ASP A 52 21.16 -0.71 2.24
CA ASP A 52 22.29 -0.95 3.13
C ASP A 52 21.89 -1.17 4.61
N GLU A 53 20.62 -0.98 4.95
CA GLU A 53 20.06 -1.32 6.26
C GLU A 53 19.81 -2.83 6.43
N CYS A 54 20.03 -3.63 5.39
CA CYS A 54 19.93 -5.08 5.45
C CYS A 54 20.88 -5.68 6.50
N ILE A 55 20.33 -6.56 7.35
CA ILE A 55 21.09 -7.22 8.42
C ILE A 55 21.50 -8.67 8.10
N ASN A 56 21.36 -9.12 6.85
CA ASN A 56 21.67 -10.49 6.41
C ASN A 56 21.05 -11.58 7.29
N CYS A 57 19.71 -11.53 7.46
CA CYS A 57 18.97 -12.45 8.31
C CYS A 57 18.33 -13.64 7.56
N ASP A 58 18.56 -13.75 6.25
CA ASP A 58 18.16 -14.86 5.36
C ASP A 58 16.65 -15.13 5.19
N VAL A 59 15.79 -14.37 5.86
CA VAL A 59 14.34 -14.65 5.87
C VAL A 59 13.61 -14.28 4.58
N CYS A 60 14.14 -13.36 3.77
CA CYS A 60 13.44 -12.85 2.58
C CYS A 60 13.70 -13.67 1.31
N GLU A 61 14.84 -14.36 1.23
CA GLU A 61 15.21 -15.23 0.10
C GLU A 61 14.18 -16.34 -0.18
N PRO A 62 13.79 -17.18 0.80
CA PRO A 62 12.85 -18.29 0.54
C PRO A 62 11.41 -17.83 0.27
N GLU A 63 11.08 -16.57 0.56
CA GLU A 63 9.73 -16.03 0.40
C GLU A 63 9.49 -15.46 -1.00
N CYS A 64 10.53 -15.29 -1.81
CA CYS A 64 10.40 -14.76 -3.16
C CYS A 64 9.88 -15.86 -4.11
N PRO A 65 8.67 -15.73 -4.70
CA PRO A 65 8.11 -16.78 -5.56
C PRO A 65 8.87 -16.96 -6.89
N ASN A 66 9.69 -15.99 -7.28
CA ASN A 66 10.44 -15.97 -8.53
C ASN A 66 11.95 -16.18 -8.32
N ASP A 67 12.41 -16.54 -7.12
CA ASP A 67 13.83 -16.55 -6.69
C ASP A 67 14.61 -15.30 -7.17
N ALA A 68 14.02 -14.11 -7.03
CA ALA A 68 14.65 -12.86 -7.40
C ALA A 68 15.66 -12.36 -6.34
N ILE A 69 15.59 -12.89 -5.11
CA ILE A 69 16.44 -12.47 -4.00
C ILE A 69 17.61 -13.45 -3.87
N SER A 70 18.82 -12.93 -3.69
CA SER A 70 20.02 -13.75 -3.46
C SER A 70 21.04 -13.01 -2.57
N PRO A 71 21.94 -13.73 -1.87
CA PRO A 71 23.00 -13.10 -1.10
C PRO A 71 24.01 -12.39 -2.02
N GLY A 72 24.25 -11.10 -1.77
CA GLY A 72 25.33 -10.32 -2.40
C GLY A 72 26.63 -10.34 -1.58
N GLU A 73 27.54 -9.40 -1.86
CA GLU A 73 28.81 -9.30 -1.13
C GLU A 73 28.64 -8.77 0.29
N GLU A 74 27.79 -7.77 0.48
CA GLU A 74 27.57 -7.09 1.78
C GLU A 74 26.12 -7.20 2.28
N ILE A 75 25.16 -7.20 1.36
CA ILE A 75 23.73 -7.27 1.63
C ILE A 75 23.07 -8.22 0.64
N TYR A 76 21.86 -8.65 0.95
CA TYR A 76 20.99 -9.31 -0.03
C TYR A 76 20.69 -8.38 -1.20
N VAL A 77 20.52 -8.95 -2.40
CA VAL A 77 20.23 -8.22 -3.64
C VAL A 77 18.98 -8.78 -4.31
N ILE A 78 18.24 -7.90 -4.98
CA ILE A 78 17.08 -8.26 -5.81
C ILE A 78 17.50 -8.17 -7.28
N ASP A 79 17.28 -9.23 -8.05
CA ASP A 79 17.32 -9.22 -9.51
C ASP A 79 16.03 -8.57 -10.05
N PRO A 80 16.11 -7.36 -10.63
CA PRO A 80 14.93 -6.66 -11.13
C PRO A 80 14.29 -7.37 -12.33
N ALA A 81 15.04 -8.21 -13.07
CA ALA A 81 14.49 -8.97 -14.18
C ALA A 81 13.52 -10.07 -13.69
N ARG A 82 13.61 -10.47 -12.42
CA ARG A 82 12.80 -11.53 -11.80
C ARG A 82 11.80 -10.98 -10.77
N CYS A 83 12.02 -9.77 -10.26
CA CYS A 83 11.09 -9.14 -9.32
C CYS A 83 9.80 -8.71 -10.04
N THR A 84 8.67 -9.29 -9.63
CA THR A 84 7.31 -8.87 -10.05
C THR A 84 6.57 -8.18 -8.91
N GLU A 85 7.26 -7.90 -7.79
CA GLU A 85 6.69 -7.56 -6.48
C GLU A 85 5.55 -8.47 -6.05
N CYS A 86 5.67 -9.74 -6.41
CA CYS A 86 4.65 -10.75 -6.18
C CYS A 86 3.35 -10.55 -6.96
N VAL A 87 3.25 -9.58 -7.88
CA VAL A 87 2.15 -9.53 -8.85
C VAL A 87 2.08 -10.87 -9.59
N GLY A 88 0.87 -11.42 -9.69
CA GLY A 88 0.58 -12.75 -10.23
C GLY A 88 0.55 -13.86 -9.16
N HIS A 89 1.21 -13.68 -8.02
CA HIS A 89 1.25 -14.66 -6.93
C HIS A 89 0.47 -14.21 -5.69
N PHE A 90 0.67 -12.97 -5.26
CA PHE A 90 0.13 -12.40 -4.02
C PHE A 90 -0.32 -10.95 -4.23
N ASP A 91 -1.12 -10.43 -3.29
CA ASP A 91 -1.58 -9.04 -3.33
C ASP A 91 -0.52 -8.04 -2.84
N GLU A 92 0.41 -8.51 -2.01
CA GLU A 92 1.48 -7.71 -1.40
C GLU A 92 2.85 -8.42 -1.52
N PRO A 93 3.97 -7.68 -1.50
CA PRO A 93 5.30 -8.29 -1.62
C PRO A 93 5.68 -9.07 -0.37
N GLN A 94 5.90 -10.38 -0.51
CA GLN A 94 6.17 -11.26 0.63
C GLN A 94 7.47 -10.92 1.34
N CYS A 95 8.51 -10.53 0.61
CA CYS A 95 9.79 -10.11 1.19
C CYS A 95 9.67 -8.90 2.13
N GLN A 96 8.75 -7.96 1.86
CA GLN A 96 8.48 -6.83 2.76
C GLN A 96 7.79 -7.29 4.05
N GLN A 97 6.90 -8.28 3.97
CA GLN A 97 6.15 -8.79 5.14
C GLN A 97 7.04 -9.49 6.17
N VAL A 98 8.17 -10.04 5.73
CA VAL A 98 9.09 -10.81 6.58
C VAL A 98 10.35 -10.04 6.98
N CYS A 99 10.63 -8.88 6.36
CA CYS A 99 11.83 -8.11 6.65
C CYS A 99 11.75 -7.50 8.06
N PRO A 100 12.66 -7.84 9.00
CA PRO A 100 12.57 -7.35 10.38
C PRO A 100 13.01 -5.89 10.56
N VAL A 101 13.57 -5.27 9.52
CA VAL A 101 14.14 -3.91 9.53
C VAL A 101 13.55 -3.01 8.44
N ASP A 102 12.50 -3.46 7.75
CA ASP A 102 11.79 -2.68 6.72
C ASP A 102 12.69 -2.09 5.61
N CYS A 103 13.80 -2.77 5.27
CA CYS A 103 14.85 -2.28 4.36
C CYS A 103 14.62 -2.62 2.87
N ILE A 104 13.36 -2.84 2.45
CA ILE A 104 13.02 -3.26 1.07
C ILE A 104 12.04 -2.27 0.41
N PRO A 105 12.47 -1.03 0.10
CA PRO A 105 11.64 -0.04 -0.58
C PRO A 105 11.49 -0.33 -2.08
N LEU A 106 10.68 0.52 -2.73
CA LEU A 106 10.57 0.59 -4.18
C LEU A 106 11.89 1.11 -4.77
N ASP A 107 12.32 0.54 -5.90
CA ASP A 107 13.47 1.03 -6.67
C ASP A 107 13.04 2.24 -7.53
N PRO A 108 13.48 3.46 -7.21
CA PRO A 108 13.12 4.65 -7.98
C PRO A 108 13.75 4.68 -9.39
N GLU A 109 14.77 3.87 -9.65
CA GLU A 109 15.42 3.80 -10.96
C GLU A 109 14.73 2.82 -11.91
N ARG A 110 13.80 2.00 -11.40
CA ARG A 110 13.08 0.97 -12.17
C ARG A 110 11.57 1.07 -11.96
N PRO A 111 10.92 2.12 -12.47
CA PRO A 111 9.47 2.22 -12.40
C PRO A 111 8.81 1.23 -13.37
N GLU A 112 7.94 0.33 -12.89
CA GLU A 112 7.07 -0.51 -13.71
C GLU A 112 5.61 -0.37 -13.26
N THR A 113 4.68 -0.52 -14.20
CA THR A 113 3.24 -0.56 -13.94
C THR A 113 2.79 -1.98 -13.61
N ARG A 114 1.61 -2.10 -13.00
CA ARG A 114 1.02 -3.42 -12.69
C ARG A 114 0.89 -4.32 -13.92
N GLU A 115 0.57 -3.75 -15.08
CA GLU A 115 0.49 -4.50 -16.34
C GLU A 115 1.85 -5.04 -16.78
N GLN A 116 2.91 -4.24 -16.67
CA GLN A 116 4.28 -4.65 -17.01
C GLN A 116 4.75 -5.79 -16.10
N LEU A 117 4.42 -5.72 -14.81
CA LEU A 117 4.75 -6.76 -13.83
C LEU A 117 3.98 -8.06 -14.07
N MET A 118 2.71 -7.95 -14.49
CA MET A 118 1.93 -9.12 -14.90
C MET A 118 2.51 -9.77 -16.16
N GLU A 119 2.89 -8.98 -17.17
CA GLU A 119 3.57 -9.49 -18.37
C GLU A 119 4.88 -10.20 -18.00
N LYS A 120 5.68 -9.61 -17.10
CA LYS A 120 6.90 -10.24 -16.57
C LYS A 120 6.60 -11.56 -15.86
N TYR A 121 5.57 -11.61 -15.01
CA TYR A 121 5.12 -12.83 -14.35
C TYR A 121 4.74 -13.93 -15.36
N GLU A 122 3.99 -13.58 -16.40
CA GLU A 122 3.60 -14.52 -17.45
C GLU A 122 4.84 -15.08 -18.17
N ILE A 123 5.83 -14.24 -18.46
CA ILE A 123 7.09 -14.67 -19.08
C ILE A 123 7.88 -15.63 -18.18
N ILE A 124 8.00 -15.32 -16.88
CA ILE A 124 8.76 -16.12 -15.92
C ILE A 124 8.10 -17.48 -15.70
N THR A 125 6.78 -17.52 -15.56
CA THR A 125 6.03 -18.75 -15.21
C THR A 125 5.68 -19.63 -16.40
N ALA A 126 5.77 -19.11 -17.62
CA ALA A 126 5.56 -19.90 -18.84
C ALA A 126 6.81 -20.70 -19.29
N ALA A 127 7.98 -20.46 -18.69
CA ALA A 127 9.25 -21.11 -19.01
C ALA A 127 9.44 -22.45 -18.26
#